data_AF-A0A1I3TAN9-F1
#
_entry.id   AF-A0A1I3TAN9-F1
#
_cell.length_a   1.000
_cell.length_b   1.000
_cell.length_c   1.000
_cell.angle_alpha   90.00
_cell.angle_beta   90.00
_cell.angle_gamma   90.00
#
_symmetry.space_group_name_H-M   'P 1'
#
loop_
_entity.id
_entity.type
_entity.pdbx_description
1 polymer ?
#
loop_
_entity_poly.entity_id
_entity_poly.type
_entity_poly.pdbx_seq_one_letter_code
_entity_poly.pdbx_strand_id
1 'polypeptide(L)'
;MLDALEVDDDDSVSIVEEVEKAFGITLSDAEATACNTVGDLFALVCTKVPTVSGSDQLPCLTASAFRAIRRAIRFRKPTSQIRPDTRLDSVIDGDDHRAWRDYLTSHTGLRLPVPSLQKSSILFAGFVIISGSAILVMGLSVPKLFLAGVIGLSAALAIQYRYGRRTWSEFDTIGDLAREASALSIAQAIRANGSVRKVEAWSALVALVAPFSQRNGDIGTRTRFFTERR
;
A
#
# COMPACT_ATOMS: atom_id res chain seq x y z
N MET A 1 24.03 -2.02 -15.38
CA MET A 1 22.88 -1.18 -15.02
C MET A 1 22.18 -1.93 -13.89
N LEU A 2 22.17 -1.38 -12.68
CA LEU A 2 21.96 -2.13 -11.43
C LEU A 2 20.46 -2.19 -11.07
N ASP A 3 19.85 -3.36 -11.27
CA ASP A 3 18.43 -3.70 -11.00
C ASP A 3 18.26 -4.32 -9.60
N ALA A 4 18.43 -3.52 -8.54
CA ALA A 4 18.18 -3.97 -7.17
C ALA A 4 17.07 -3.12 -6.53
N LEU A 5 16.11 -3.80 -5.91
CA LEU A 5 15.26 -3.30 -4.84
C LEU A 5 16.22 -3.07 -3.67
N GLU A 6 16.48 -1.83 -3.26
CA GLU A 6 17.37 -1.52 -2.14
C GLU A 6 16.67 -1.84 -0.80
N VAL A 7 16.49 -3.12 -0.53
CA VAL A 7 15.77 -3.66 0.64
C VAL A 7 16.79 -3.93 1.75
N ASP A 8 16.51 -3.44 2.96
CA ASP A 8 17.34 -3.76 4.14
C ASP A 8 17.14 -5.22 4.55
N ASP A 9 18.11 -5.84 5.22
CA ASP A 9 18.04 -7.27 5.58
C ASP A 9 16.77 -7.58 6.42
N ASP A 10 16.33 -6.64 7.26
CA ASP A 10 15.08 -6.73 8.04
C ASP A 10 13.80 -6.67 7.18
N ASP A 11 13.82 -5.93 6.07
CA ASP A 11 12.67 -5.80 5.16
C ASP A 11 12.45 -7.08 4.34
N SER A 12 13.50 -7.90 4.13
CA SER A 12 13.40 -9.15 3.38
C SER A 12 12.49 -10.19 4.05
N VAL A 13 12.56 -10.29 5.38
CA VAL A 13 11.66 -11.14 6.19
C VAL A 13 10.23 -10.62 6.09
N SER A 14 10.04 -9.29 6.13
CA SER A 14 8.72 -8.68 6.02
C SER A 14 8.06 -8.93 4.66
N ILE A 15 8.83 -8.91 3.56
CA ILE A 15 8.31 -9.19 2.22
C ILE A 15 7.82 -10.64 2.13
N VAL A 16 8.60 -11.60 2.62
CA VAL A 16 8.24 -13.03 2.57
C VAL A 16 6.95 -13.27 3.36
N GLU A 17 6.86 -12.75 4.59
CA GLU A 17 5.67 -12.88 5.43
C GLU A 17 4.40 -12.27 4.78
N GLU A 18 4.52 -11.08 4.17
CA GLU A 18 3.38 -10.46 3.48
C GLU A 18 2.96 -11.23 2.23
N VAL A 19 3.92 -11.83 1.49
CA VAL A 19 3.62 -12.71 0.35
C VAL A 19 2.94 -13.99 0.79
N GLU A 20 3.44 -14.67 1.82
CA GLU A 20 2.80 -15.85 2.41
C GLU A 20 1.36 -15.56 2.83
N LYS A 21 1.15 -14.44 3.52
CA LYS A 21 -0.14 -13.99 4.00
C LYS A 21 -1.10 -13.55 2.89
N ALA A 22 -0.60 -12.98 1.81
CA ALA A 22 -1.41 -12.52 0.68
C ALA A 22 -1.80 -13.67 -0.26
N PHE A 23 -0.91 -14.61 -0.52
CA PHE A 23 -1.15 -15.80 -1.36
C PHE A 23 -1.71 -16.99 -0.58
N GLY A 24 -1.62 -16.98 0.75
CA GLY A 24 -2.07 -18.08 1.60
C GLY A 24 -1.21 -19.33 1.47
N ILE A 25 0.11 -19.13 1.32
CA ILE A 25 1.12 -20.19 1.18
C ILE A 25 2.12 -20.13 2.33
N THR A 26 2.96 -21.16 2.45
CA THR A 26 4.08 -21.19 3.39
C THR A 26 5.36 -21.50 2.63
N LEU A 27 6.37 -20.66 2.82
CA LEU A 27 7.71 -20.76 2.28
C LEU A 27 8.66 -21.19 3.40
N SER A 28 9.50 -22.17 3.12
CA SER A 28 10.57 -22.53 4.07
C SER A 28 11.70 -21.51 4.02
N ASP A 29 12.47 -21.40 5.11
CA ASP A 29 13.64 -20.51 5.16
C ASP A 29 14.64 -20.80 4.04
N ALA A 30 14.80 -22.07 3.66
CA ALA A 30 15.67 -22.48 2.55
C ALA A 30 15.15 -22.01 1.18
N GLU A 31 13.83 -22.09 0.97
CA GLU A 31 13.16 -21.57 -0.23
C GLU A 31 13.26 -20.04 -0.32
N ALA A 32 13.06 -19.34 0.80
CA ALA A 32 13.17 -17.89 0.89
C ALA A 32 14.61 -17.41 0.65
N THR A 33 15.61 -18.07 1.26
CA THR A 33 17.03 -17.72 1.10
C THR A 33 17.54 -17.95 -0.33
N ALA A 34 16.94 -18.90 -1.06
CA ALA A 34 17.29 -19.16 -2.45
C ALA A 34 16.72 -18.13 -3.44
N CYS A 35 15.73 -17.32 -3.02
CA CYS A 35 15.09 -16.32 -3.87
C CYS A 35 15.93 -15.05 -3.94
N ASN A 36 16.60 -14.82 -5.07
CA ASN A 36 17.44 -13.63 -5.28
C ASN A 36 16.72 -12.52 -6.03
N THR A 37 15.68 -12.87 -6.80
CA THR A 37 14.91 -11.94 -7.63
C THR A 37 13.41 -12.06 -7.41
N VAL A 38 12.67 -10.99 -7.75
CA VAL A 38 11.20 -11.01 -7.78
C VAL A 38 10.67 -12.11 -8.71
N GLY A 39 11.41 -12.42 -9.79
CA GLY A 39 11.09 -13.53 -10.68
C GLY A 39 11.22 -14.91 -10.02
N ASP A 40 12.25 -15.11 -9.19
CA ASP A 40 12.43 -16.35 -8.43
C ASP A 40 11.30 -16.55 -7.43
N LEU A 41 10.95 -15.48 -6.70
CA LEU A 41 9.83 -15.50 -5.75
C LEU A 41 8.51 -15.79 -6.48
N PHE A 42 8.30 -15.21 -7.66
CA PHE A 42 7.12 -15.50 -8.46
C PHE A 42 7.06 -16.94 -8.96
N ALA A 43 8.20 -17.50 -9.41
CA ALA A 43 8.28 -18.89 -9.81
C ALA A 43 7.90 -19.80 -8.64
N LEU A 44 8.39 -19.47 -7.45
CA LEU A 44 8.09 -20.21 -6.22
C LEU A 44 6.60 -20.16 -5.86
N VAL A 45 5.99 -18.97 -5.91
CA VAL A 45 4.54 -18.80 -5.73
C VAL A 45 3.76 -19.66 -6.74
N CYS A 46 4.18 -19.69 -8.00
CA CYS A 46 3.54 -20.51 -9.03
C CYS A 46 3.66 -22.02 -8.77
N THR A 47 4.63 -22.49 -7.99
CA THR A 47 4.72 -23.91 -7.58
C THR A 47 3.74 -24.28 -6.47
N LYS A 48 3.37 -23.31 -5.61
CA LYS A 48 2.50 -23.51 -4.44
C LYS A 48 1.04 -23.17 -4.74
N VAL A 49 0.79 -22.32 -5.73
CA VAL A 49 -0.55 -21.85 -6.11
C VAL A 49 -0.94 -22.38 -7.49
N PRO A 50 -2.16 -22.91 -7.66
CA PRO A 50 -2.66 -23.28 -8.98
C PRO A 50 -2.80 -22.04 -9.87
N THR A 51 -1.91 -21.91 -10.85
CA THR A 51 -1.93 -20.81 -11.83
C THR A 51 -2.27 -21.32 -13.23
N VAL A 52 -3.02 -20.51 -13.99
CA VAL A 52 -3.32 -20.80 -15.39
C VAL A 52 -2.86 -19.68 -16.31
N SER A 53 -2.35 -20.04 -17.48
CA SER A 53 -1.79 -19.09 -18.46
C SER A 53 -2.85 -18.41 -19.33
N GLY A 54 -3.99 -19.07 -19.53
CA GLY A 54 -5.12 -18.57 -20.31
C GLY A 54 -6.40 -19.26 -19.88
N SER A 55 -7.38 -18.48 -19.44
CA SER A 55 -8.71 -18.96 -19.13
C SER A 55 -9.68 -17.80 -19.30
N ASP A 56 -10.50 -17.88 -20.35
CA ASP A 56 -11.66 -17.01 -20.54
C ASP A 56 -12.75 -17.29 -19.49
N GLN A 57 -12.65 -18.40 -18.77
CA GLN A 57 -13.61 -18.83 -17.76
C GLN A 57 -13.29 -18.24 -16.37
N LEU A 58 -12.07 -17.78 -16.12
CA LEU A 58 -11.73 -17.15 -14.85
C LEU A 58 -12.20 -15.69 -14.81
N PRO A 59 -12.97 -15.29 -13.78
CA PRO A 59 -13.38 -13.91 -13.62
C PRO A 59 -12.15 -13.01 -13.40
N CYS A 60 -12.13 -11.83 -14.03
CA CYS A 60 -11.12 -10.82 -13.75
C CYS A 60 -11.19 -10.36 -12.30
N LEU A 61 -10.10 -10.58 -11.54
CA LEU A 61 -10.05 -10.26 -10.12
C LEU A 61 -10.26 -8.78 -9.87
N THR A 62 -9.60 -7.93 -10.65
CA THR A 62 -9.79 -6.48 -10.57
C THR A 62 -11.22 -6.08 -10.91
N ALA A 63 -11.84 -6.69 -11.92
CA ALA A 63 -13.24 -6.41 -12.26
C ALA A 63 -14.20 -6.90 -11.17
N SER A 64 -13.91 -8.04 -10.54
CA SER A 64 -14.67 -8.59 -9.42
C SER A 64 -14.57 -7.67 -8.18
N ALA A 65 -13.34 -7.27 -7.82
CA ALA A 65 -13.08 -6.33 -6.73
C ALA A 65 -13.76 -4.98 -6.97
N PHE A 66 -13.65 -4.43 -8.19
CA PHE A 66 -14.33 -3.19 -8.56
C PHE A 66 -15.85 -3.32 -8.41
N ARG A 67 -16.45 -4.42 -8.87
CA ARG A 67 -17.91 -4.64 -8.74
C ARG A 67 -18.33 -4.76 -7.28
N ALA A 68 -17.53 -5.43 -6.44
CA ALA A 68 -17.79 -5.55 -5.00
C ALA A 68 -17.72 -4.17 -4.31
N ILE A 69 -16.63 -3.42 -4.54
CA ILE A 69 -16.43 -2.06 -4.01
C ILE A 69 -17.56 -1.14 -4.49
N ARG A 70 -17.86 -1.12 -5.80
CA ARG A 70 -18.95 -0.32 -6.37
C ARG A 70 -20.29 -0.66 -5.72
N ARG A 71 -20.59 -1.94 -5.49
CA ARG A 71 -21.84 -2.36 -4.84
C ARG A 71 -21.92 -1.83 -3.41
N ALA A 72 -20.84 -1.96 -2.64
CA ALA A 72 -20.77 -1.44 -1.27
C ALA A 72 -20.92 0.09 -1.23
N ILE A 73 -20.23 0.82 -2.12
CA ILE A 73 -20.38 2.27 -2.18
C ILE A 73 -21.80 2.68 -2.56
N ARG A 74 -22.43 2.03 -3.55
CA ARG A 74 -23.81 2.32 -3.95
C ARG A 74 -24.82 2.10 -2.82
N PHE A 75 -24.52 1.24 -1.85
CA PHE A 75 -25.37 1.09 -0.68
C PHE A 75 -25.40 2.36 0.18
N ARG A 76 -24.27 3.05 0.34
CA ARG A 76 -24.18 4.34 1.05
C ARG A 76 -24.53 5.56 0.16
N LYS A 77 -24.24 5.47 -1.14
CA LYS A 77 -24.48 6.54 -2.14
C LYS A 77 -25.24 5.98 -3.36
N PRO A 78 -26.57 5.77 -3.29
CA PRO A 78 -27.34 5.07 -4.31
C PRO A 78 -27.37 5.75 -5.68
N THR A 79 -27.27 7.07 -5.70
CA THR A 79 -27.35 7.92 -6.90
C THR A 79 -26.00 8.08 -7.61
N SER A 80 -24.89 7.67 -7.01
CA SER A 80 -23.56 7.82 -7.60
C SER A 80 -23.35 6.86 -8.78
N GLN A 81 -23.07 7.41 -9.96
CA GLN A 81 -22.63 6.65 -11.12
C GLN A 81 -21.12 6.37 -11.00
N ILE A 82 -20.78 5.21 -10.44
CA ILE A 82 -19.38 4.81 -10.24
C ILE A 82 -18.87 4.00 -11.43
N ARG A 83 -17.81 4.50 -12.04
CA ARG A 83 -17.02 3.88 -13.11
C ARG A 83 -15.56 3.70 -12.62
N PRO A 84 -14.73 2.88 -13.28
CA PRO A 84 -13.34 2.68 -12.86
C PRO A 84 -12.50 3.97 -12.84
N ASP A 85 -12.76 4.90 -13.76
CA ASP A 85 -12.13 6.21 -13.88
C ASP A 85 -12.75 7.28 -12.95
N THR A 86 -13.76 6.91 -12.15
CA THR A 86 -14.34 7.83 -11.17
C THR A 86 -13.31 8.15 -10.10
N ARG A 87 -13.09 9.45 -9.88
CA ARG A 87 -12.14 9.94 -8.90
C ARG A 87 -12.54 9.51 -7.50
N LEU A 88 -11.56 9.03 -6.73
CA LEU A 88 -11.79 8.52 -5.38
C LEU A 88 -12.32 9.61 -4.45
N ASP A 89 -11.78 10.83 -4.56
CA ASP A 89 -12.16 12.03 -3.81
C ASP A 89 -13.61 12.48 -4.04
N SER A 90 -14.19 12.21 -5.21
CA SER A 90 -15.58 12.56 -5.56
C SER A 90 -16.62 11.63 -4.94
N VAL A 91 -16.17 10.49 -4.43
CA VAL A 91 -17.02 9.43 -3.89
C VAL A 91 -16.82 9.28 -2.38
N ILE A 92 -15.59 9.43 -1.93
CA ILE A 92 -15.21 9.41 -0.52
C ILE A 92 -15.02 10.86 -0.10
N ASP A 93 -16.09 11.47 0.39
CA ASP A 93 -16.04 12.87 0.83
C ASP A 93 -15.40 12.94 2.23
N GLY A 94 -14.36 13.75 2.36
CA GLY A 94 -13.83 14.20 3.65
C GLY A 94 -12.80 13.29 4.33
N ASP A 95 -12.70 13.44 5.66
CA ASP A 95 -11.57 12.94 6.47
C ASP A 95 -11.70 11.46 6.90
N ASP A 96 -12.69 10.73 6.37
CA ASP A 96 -13.11 9.43 6.89
C ASP A 96 -12.69 8.22 6.02
N HIS A 97 -11.53 8.31 5.36
CA HIS A 97 -10.99 7.19 4.59
C HIS A 97 -10.80 5.92 5.45
N ARG A 98 -10.57 6.09 6.77
CA ARG A 98 -10.51 4.96 7.70
C ARG A 98 -11.86 4.26 7.84
N ALA A 99 -12.96 4.95 8.16
CA ALA A 99 -14.23 4.26 8.26
C ALA A 99 -14.72 3.79 6.89
N TRP A 100 -14.36 4.46 5.79
CA TRP A 100 -14.60 3.93 4.45
C TRP A 100 -13.85 2.63 4.20
N ARG A 101 -12.57 2.52 4.58
CA ARG A 101 -11.84 1.26 4.55
C ARG A 101 -12.53 0.18 5.37
N ASP A 102 -12.86 0.48 6.62
CA ASP A 102 -13.43 -0.51 7.54
C ASP A 102 -14.84 -0.96 7.06
N TYR A 103 -15.61 -0.01 6.52
CA TYR A 103 -16.89 -0.28 5.86
C TYR A 103 -16.72 -1.18 4.63
N LEU A 104 -15.84 -0.81 3.71
CA LEU A 104 -15.64 -1.56 2.48
C LEU A 104 -15.05 -2.95 2.77
N THR A 105 -14.13 -3.06 3.73
CA THR A 105 -13.56 -4.34 4.17
C THR A 105 -14.64 -5.26 4.73
N SER A 106 -15.49 -4.75 5.64
CA SER A 106 -16.58 -5.54 6.24
C SER A 106 -17.67 -5.94 5.23
N HIS A 107 -17.96 -5.11 4.23
CA HIS A 107 -19.04 -5.37 3.27
C HIS A 107 -18.61 -6.18 2.04
N THR A 108 -17.34 -6.10 1.66
CA THR A 108 -16.83 -6.83 0.48
C THR A 108 -16.03 -8.07 0.86
N GLY A 109 -15.52 -8.16 2.09
CA GLY A 109 -14.58 -9.18 2.51
C GLY A 109 -13.18 -9.04 1.88
N LEU A 110 -12.95 -8.00 1.08
CA LEU A 110 -11.66 -7.72 0.46
C LEU A 110 -10.69 -7.09 1.46
N ARG A 111 -9.40 -7.37 1.30
CA ARG A 111 -8.32 -6.64 1.95
C ARG A 111 -8.07 -5.34 1.18
N LEU A 112 -8.20 -4.22 1.88
CA LEU A 112 -8.00 -2.87 1.32
C LEU A 112 -6.72 -2.22 1.85
N PRO A 113 -6.03 -1.44 0.99
CA PRO A 113 -4.81 -0.73 1.39
C PRO A 113 -5.11 0.24 2.54
N VAL A 114 -4.17 0.34 3.48
CA VAL A 114 -4.31 1.23 4.64
C VAL A 114 -4.11 2.68 4.16
N PRO A 115 -5.04 3.62 4.45
CA PRO A 115 -4.84 5.02 4.10
C PRO A 115 -3.61 5.59 4.82
N SER A 116 -2.70 6.20 4.06
CA SER A 116 -1.48 6.82 4.58
C SER A 116 -1.79 8.22 5.15
N LEU A 117 -0.97 8.68 6.10
CA LEU A 117 -1.08 10.05 6.60
C LEU A 117 -0.70 10.99 5.46
N GLN A 118 -1.57 11.94 5.15
CA GLN A 118 -1.24 12.97 4.17
C GLN A 118 0.03 13.68 4.67
N LYS A 119 1.09 13.70 3.85
CA LYS A 119 2.35 14.38 4.14
C LYS A 119 2.08 15.89 4.23
N SER A 120 1.60 16.34 5.38
CA SER A 120 1.28 17.73 5.63
C SER A 120 2.58 18.52 5.83
N SER A 121 3.25 18.84 4.73
CA SER A 121 4.35 19.80 4.69
C SER A 121 3.96 21.16 5.28
N ILE A 122 2.65 21.46 5.31
CA ILE A 122 2.06 22.70 5.83
C ILE A 122 2.21 22.81 7.35
N LEU A 123 2.08 21.70 8.11
CA LEU A 123 2.29 21.74 9.56
C LEU A 123 3.77 21.96 9.91
N PHE A 124 4.67 21.37 9.14
CA PHE A 124 6.12 21.63 9.27
C PHE A 124 6.45 23.08 8.92
N ALA A 125 5.91 23.61 7.81
CA ALA A 125 6.12 25.00 7.40
C ALA A 125 5.56 25.99 8.43
N GLY A 126 4.36 25.74 8.97
CA GLY A 126 3.77 26.56 10.04
C GLY A 126 4.60 26.55 11.31
N PHE A 127 5.15 25.39 11.69
CA PHE A 127 6.03 25.26 12.84
C PHE A 127 7.36 26.03 12.66
N VAL A 128 7.97 25.97 11.47
CA VAL A 128 9.18 26.74 11.13
C VAL A 128 8.92 28.25 11.17
N ILE A 129 7.77 28.70 10.66
CA ILE A 129 7.41 30.12 10.67
C ILE A 129 7.15 30.62 12.11
N ILE A 130 6.41 29.87 12.92
CA ILE A 130 6.09 30.25 14.30
C ILE A 130 7.36 30.25 15.16
N SER A 131 8.19 29.22 15.06
CA SER A 131 9.48 29.17 15.77
C SER A 131 10.44 30.27 15.31
N GLY A 132 10.51 30.54 14.01
CA GLY A 132 11.28 31.65 13.43
C GLY A 132 10.84 33.02 13.94
N SER A 133 9.53 33.25 14.05
CA SER A 133 8.98 34.53 14.55
C SER A 133 9.21 34.74 16.04
N ALA A 134 9.18 33.67 16.85
CA ALA A 134 9.46 33.74 18.29
C ALA A 134 10.94 34.05 18.59
N ILE A 135 11.87 33.59 17.73
CA ILE A 135 13.31 33.89 17.79
C ILE A 135 13.56 35.40 17.68
N LEU A 136 12.79 36.10 16.85
CA LEU A 136 13.01 37.51 16.54
C LEU A 136 12.54 38.45 17.66
N VAL A 137 11.63 38.00 18.52
CA VAL A 137 10.94 38.86 19.51
C VAL A 137 11.49 38.74 20.93
N MET A 138 12.04 37.58 21.35
CA MET A 138 12.27 37.30 22.78
C MET A 138 13.73 37.22 23.26
N GLY A 139 14.74 37.31 22.38
CA GLY A 139 16.15 37.34 22.83
C GLY A 139 16.57 36.14 23.72
N LEU A 140 15.96 34.98 23.51
CA LEU A 140 16.14 33.78 24.33
C LEU A 140 17.52 33.13 24.12
N SER A 141 18.07 32.53 25.18
CA SER A 141 19.30 31.75 25.09
C SER A 141 19.08 30.43 24.33
N VAL A 142 20.08 30.05 23.52
CA VAL A 142 20.08 28.88 22.60
C VAL A 142 19.54 27.57 23.22
N PRO A 143 19.85 27.20 24.49
CA PRO A 143 19.38 25.94 25.07
C PRO A 143 17.86 25.89 25.32
N LYS A 144 17.24 27.02 25.70
CA LYS A 144 15.81 27.10 25.97
C LYS A 144 14.99 27.02 24.68
N LEU A 145 15.56 27.54 23.58
CA LEU A 145 14.99 27.45 22.24
C LEU A 145 14.95 26.01 21.74
N PHE A 146 16.02 25.24 21.98
CA PHE A 146 16.07 23.83 21.60
C PHE A 146 14.96 23.01 22.31
N LEU A 147 14.80 23.19 23.62
CA LEU A 147 13.79 22.44 24.39
C LEU A 147 12.36 22.80 23.96
N ALA A 148 12.06 24.09 23.75
CA ALA A 148 10.76 24.53 23.26
C ALA A 148 10.47 24.00 21.84
N GLY A 149 11.48 23.97 20.98
CA GLY A 149 11.39 23.38 19.64
C GLY A 149 11.06 21.89 19.67
N VAL A 150 11.73 21.12 20.53
CA VAL A 150 11.47 19.67 20.68
C VAL A 150 10.06 19.41 21.22
N ILE A 151 9.60 20.17 22.22
CA ILE A 151 8.24 20.04 22.78
C ILE A 151 7.19 20.40 21.72
N GLY A 152 7.40 21.49 20.97
CA GLY A 152 6.48 21.89 19.91
C GLY A 152 6.42 20.89 18.76
N LEU A 153 7.58 20.36 18.33
CA LEU A 153 7.65 19.34 17.28
C LEU A 153 6.97 18.04 17.72
N SER A 154 7.24 17.58 18.95
CA SER A 154 6.62 16.37 19.49
C SER A 154 5.10 16.53 19.66
N ALA A 155 4.62 17.69 20.12
CA ALA A 155 3.19 18.00 20.17
C ALA A 155 2.56 18.04 18.77
N ALA A 156 3.22 18.65 17.79
CA ALA A 156 2.75 18.70 16.41
C ALA A 156 2.68 17.30 15.79
N LEU A 157 3.71 16.47 15.99
CA LEU A 157 3.72 15.08 15.54
C LEU A 157 2.64 14.25 16.23
N ALA A 158 2.42 14.43 17.54
CA ALA A 158 1.36 13.74 18.27
C ALA A 158 -0.04 14.14 17.78
N ILE A 159 -0.26 15.44 17.52
CA ILE A 159 -1.51 15.95 16.94
C ILE A 159 -1.69 15.42 15.52
N GLN A 160 -0.66 15.41 14.69
CA GLN A 160 -0.73 14.85 13.33
C GLN A 160 -0.94 13.34 13.34
N TYR A 161 -0.37 12.60 14.28
CA TYR A 161 -0.59 11.15 14.37
C TYR A 161 -2.03 10.83 14.81
N ARG A 162 -2.57 11.64 15.73
CA ARG A 162 -3.91 11.45 16.33
C ARG A 162 -5.05 12.02 15.48
N TYR A 163 -4.84 13.18 14.87
CA TYR A 163 -5.85 13.95 14.13
C TYR A 163 -5.47 14.22 12.67
N GLY A 164 -4.28 13.81 12.23
CA GLY A 164 -3.87 13.97 10.85
C GLY A 164 -4.77 13.18 9.92
N ARG A 165 -5.16 13.84 8.84
CA ARG A 165 -6.00 13.26 7.80
C ARG A 165 -5.27 12.08 7.17
N ARG A 166 -5.83 10.88 7.33
CA ARG A 166 -5.37 9.70 6.60
C ARG A 166 -6.19 9.63 5.33
N THR A 167 -5.52 9.60 4.20
CA THR A 167 -6.13 9.68 2.88
C THR A 167 -5.53 8.63 1.97
N TRP A 168 -6.30 8.19 0.98
CA TRP A 168 -5.80 7.37 -0.10
C TRP A 168 -5.16 8.24 -1.19
N SER A 169 -4.17 9.06 -0.82
CA SER A 169 -3.54 10.03 -1.73
C SER A 169 -2.72 9.38 -2.85
N GLU A 170 -2.44 8.07 -2.73
CA GLU A 170 -1.73 7.28 -3.73
C GLU A 170 -2.66 6.77 -4.85
N PHE A 171 -3.98 6.87 -4.68
CA PHE A 171 -4.97 6.37 -5.62
C PHE A 171 -5.86 7.50 -6.13
N ASP A 172 -5.78 7.78 -7.43
CA ASP A 172 -6.62 8.81 -8.05
C ASP A 172 -8.06 8.33 -8.28
N THR A 173 -8.23 7.04 -8.64
CA THR A 173 -9.51 6.48 -9.06
C THR A 173 -9.96 5.28 -8.25
N ILE A 174 -11.27 4.98 -8.29
CA ILE A 174 -11.82 3.75 -7.70
C ILE A 174 -11.28 2.50 -8.40
N GLY A 175 -10.95 2.59 -9.69
CA GLY A 175 -10.29 1.52 -10.44
C GLY A 175 -8.92 1.18 -9.86
N ASP A 176 -8.14 2.18 -9.45
CA ASP A 176 -6.82 1.97 -8.84
C ASP A 176 -6.95 1.31 -7.47
N LEU A 177 -7.87 1.79 -6.65
CA LEU A 177 -8.19 1.15 -5.37
C LEU A 177 -8.63 -0.32 -5.56
N ALA A 178 -9.45 -0.60 -6.57
CA ALA A 178 -9.91 -1.96 -6.86
C ALA A 178 -8.79 -2.88 -7.37
N ARG A 179 -7.85 -2.34 -8.15
CA ARG A 179 -6.66 -3.06 -8.61
C ARG A 179 -5.81 -3.48 -7.41
N GLU A 180 -5.53 -2.54 -6.51
CA GLU A 180 -4.76 -2.80 -5.30
C GLU A 180 -5.48 -3.78 -4.37
N ALA A 181 -6.79 -3.58 -4.14
CA ALA A 181 -7.59 -4.48 -3.32
C ALA A 181 -7.59 -5.93 -3.86
N SER A 182 -7.63 -6.08 -5.19
CA SER A 182 -7.61 -7.40 -5.82
C SER A 182 -6.27 -8.11 -5.66
N ALA A 183 -5.16 -7.36 -5.69
CA ALA A 183 -3.83 -7.88 -5.41
C ALA A 183 -3.71 -8.38 -3.97
N LEU A 184 -4.14 -7.58 -3.00
CA LEU A 184 -4.09 -7.92 -1.58
C LEU A 184 -5.03 -9.07 -1.19
N SER A 185 -6.03 -9.36 -2.01
CA SER A 185 -7.06 -10.38 -1.76
C SER A 185 -6.87 -11.65 -2.61
N ILE A 186 -5.68 -11.87 -3.18
CA ILE A 186 -5.44 -12.98 -4.10
C ILE A 186 -5.65 -14.37 -3.47
N ALA A 187 -5.29 -14.58 -2.19
CA ALA A 187 -5.60 -15.82 -1.47
C ALA A 187 -7.11 -16.12 -1.45
N GLN A 188 -7.95 -15.09 -1.28
CA GLN A 188 -9.40 -15.27 -1.28
C GLN A 188 -9.91 -15.66 -2.67
N ALA A 189 -9.33 -15.09 -3.72
CA ALA A 189 -9.62 -15.46 -5.09
C ALA A 189 -9.22 -16.91 -5.42
N ILE A 190 -8.04 -17.35 -4.96
CA ILE A 190 -7.57 -18.73 -5.12
C ILE A 190 -8.52 -19.69 -4.39
N ARG A 191 -8.95 -19.37 -3.17
CA ARG A 191 -9.91 -20.20 -2.42
C ARG A 191 -11.29 -20.28 -3.10
N ALA A 192 -11.75 -19.20 -3.71
CA ALA A 192 -13.06 -19.15 -4.36
C ALA A 192 -13.09 -19.85 -5.72
N ASN A 193 -12.03 -19.68 -6.53
CA ASN A 193 -12.01 -20.15 -7.92
C ASN A 193 -11.12 -21.41 -8.13
N GLY A 194 -10.40 -21.84 -7.10
CA GLY A 194 -9.43 -22.95 -7.15
C GLY A 194 -8.13 -22.61 -7.89
N SER A 195 -8.11 -21.58 -8.74
CA SER A 195 -6.92 -21.13 -9.49
C SER A 195 -6.96 -19.62 -9.78
N VAL A 196 -5.82 -19.07 -10.18
CA VAL A 196 -5.68 -17.66 -10.59
C VAL A 196 -4.91 -17.53 -11.90
N ARG A 197 -5.14 -16.47 -12.67
CA ARG A 197 -4.32 -16.22 -13.85
C ARG A 197 -2.90 -15.82 -13.47
N LYS A 198 -1.94 -16.34 -14.22
CA LYS A 198 -0.51 -16.02 -14.00
C LYS A 198 -0.23 -14.51 -14.02
N VAL A 199 -0.91 -13.77 -14.91
CA VAL A 199 -0.81 -12.31 -14.99
C VAL A 199 -1.32 -11.63 -13.70
N GLU A 200 -2.45 -12.09 -13.16
CA GLU A 200 -3.02 -11.52 -11.93
C GLU A 200 -2.16 -11.86 -10.70
N ALA A 201 -1.59 -13.06 -10.67
CA ALA A 201 -0.61 -13.45 -9.65
C ALA A 201 0.67 -12.59 -9.71
N TRP A 202 1.16 -12.31 -10.91
CA TRP A 202 2.32 -11.42 -11.08
C TRP A 202 1.99 -10.00 -10.62
N SER A 203 0.86 -9.44 -11.04
CA SER A 203 0.41 -8.11 -10.60
C SER A 203 0.24 -8.02 -9.09
N ALA A 204 -0.27 -9.07 -8.45
CA ALA A 204 -0.40 -9.11 -7.00
C ALA A 204 0.96 -9.12 -6.29
N LEU A 205 1.92 -9.91 -6.80
CA LEU A 205 3.27 -9.92 -6.25
C LEU A 205 3.95 -8.56 -6.37
N VAL A 206 3.86 -7.93 -7.54
CA VAL A 206 4.44 -6.60 -7.77
C VAL A 206 3.82 -5.56 -6.84
N ALA A 207 2.50 -5.58 -6.63
CA ALA A 207 1.82 -4.68 -5.70
C ALA A 207 2.29 -4.86 -4.24
N LEU A 208 2.57 -6.11 -3.81
CA LEU A 208 3.09 -6.39 -2.47
C LEU A 208 4.53 -5.94 -2.28
N VAL A 209 5.36 -6.06 -3.32
CA VAL A 209 6.79 -5.72 -3.25
C VAL A 209 7.03 -4.21 -3.47
N ALA A 210 6.16 -3.52 -4.22
CA ALA A 210 6.33 -2.11 -4.56
C ALA A 210 6.55 -1.17 -3.37
N PRO A 211 5.84 -1.30 -2.22
CA PRO A 211 6.07 -0.46 -1.05
C PRO A 211 7.47 -0.58 -0.45
N PHE A 212 8.14 -1.72 -0.65
CA PHE A 212 9.50 -1.98 -0.19
C PHE A 212 10.55 -1.49 -1.20
N SER A 213 10.15 -1.11 -2.41
CA SER A 213 11.05 -0.51 -3.38
C SER A 213 11.29 0.96 -3.03
N GLN A 214 12.53 1.31 -2.68
CA GLN A 214 12.94 2.70 -2.54
C GLN A 214 12.98 3.46 -3.89
N ARG A 215 12.81 2.74 -5.01
CA ARG A 215 12.95 3.28 -6.37
C ARG A 215 11.61 3.26 -7.12
N ASN A 216 11.28 4.41 -7.72
CA ASN A 216 10.20 4.54 -8.69
C ASN A 216 10.68 4.02 -10.06
N GLY A 217 10.63 2.71 -10.27
CA GLY A 217 10.96 2.06 -11.54
C GLY A 217 10.13 0.79 -11.75
N ASP A 218 10.07 0.31 -12.99
CA ASP A 218 9.33 -0.92 -13.32
C ASP A 218 9.98 -2.13 -12.63
N ILE A 219 9.23 -2.78 -11.74
CA ILE A 219 9.64 -4.02 -11.08
C ILE A 219 9.49 -5.17 -12.09
N GLY A 220 10.61 -5.67 -12.56
CA GLY A 220 10.70 -6.77 -13.52
C GLY A 220 11.06 -8.10 -12.87
N THR A 221 11.02 -9.18 -13.65
CA THR A 221 11.42 -10.52 -13.19
C THR A 221 12.89 -10.61 -12.78
N ARG A 222 13.74 -9.73 -13.32
CA ARG A 222 15.18 -9.70 -13.04
C ARG A 222 15.55 -8.81 -11.87
N THR A 223 14.59 -8.08 -11.30
CA THR A 223 14.86 -7.16 -10.21
C THR A 223 15.26 -7.96 -8.98
N ARG A 224 16.47 -7.72 -8.47
CA ARG A 224 17.04 -8.39 -7.29
C ARG A 224 16.50 -7.78 -6.01
N PHE A 225 16.35 -8.57 -4.95
CA PHE A 225 15.99 -8.05 -3.62
C PHE A 225 17.14 -7.37 -2.91
N PHE A 226 18.39 -7.73 -3.23
CA PHE A 226 19.57 -7.20 -2.57
C PHE A 226 20.53 -6.60 -3.59
N THR A 227 21.15 -5.49 -3.23
CA THR A 227 22.33 -4.97 -3.93
C THR A 227 23.54 -5.78 -3.46
N GLU A 228 24.36 -6.31 -4.37
CA GLU A 228 25.62 -6.99 -4.02
C GLU A 228 26.45 -6.06 -3.12
N ARG A 229 26.66 -6.45 -1.84
CA ARG A 229 27.65 -5.80 -0.98
C ARG A 229 29.00 -5.95 -1.66
N ARG A 230 29.58 -4.83 -2.07
CA ARG A 230 30.96 -4.77 -2.57
C ARG A 230 31.90 -4.34 -1.46
#